data_AF-A0AAJ1B315-F1
#
_entry.id   AF-A0AAJ1B315-F1
#
_cell.length_a   1.000
_cell.length_b   1.000
_cell.length_c   1.000
_cell.angle_alpha   90.00
_cell.angle_beta   90.00
_cell.angle_gamma   90.00
#
_symmetry.space_group_name_H-M   'P 1'
#
loop_
_entity.id
_entity.type
_entity.pdbx_description
1 polymer ?
#
loop_
_entity_poly.entity_id
_entity_poly.type
_entity_poly.pdbx_seq_one_letter_code
_entity_poly.pdbx_strand_id
1 'polypeptide(L)'
;MSKDEKIIVNLPGPPKEMTYVVDHVLKDYLSQFKQDIIYTYDFLTMGIGESRVEEVLADLIDHQEEVSIALYASEETVRVRLGCKASDKETADKKIAPIKTEIEKILKDYIIKEKNLKEALANIMPSYWTIYECDNFTLRDDFNLGHN
;
A
#
# COMPACT_ATOMS: atom_id res chain seq x y z
N MET A 1 -0.34 32.02 14.27
CA MET A 1 -0.09 33.46 14.00
C MET A 1 0.14 33.61 12.51
N SER A 2 -0.66 34.40 11.81
CA SER A 2 -0.39 34.80 10.43
C SER A 2 0.46 36.07 10.47
N LYS A 3 1.66 35.99 9.90
CA LYS A 3 2.48 37.16 9.58
C LYS A 3 2.91 36.94 8.13
N ASP A 4 2.60 37.90 7.26
CA ASP A 4 2.95 37.86 5.83
C ASP A 4 2.38 36.66 5.04
N GLU A 5 1.08 36.39 5.14
CA GLU A 5 0.37 35.27 4.45
C GLU A 5 0.90 33.86 4.72
N LYS A 6 1.86 33.72 5.65
CA LYS A 6 2.45 32.44 6.03
C LYS A 6 1.77 31.89 7.28
N ILE A 7 1.54 30.57 7.26
CA ILE A 7 1.02 29.82 8.40
C ILE A 7 2.21 29.13 9.07
N ILE A 8 2.45 29.47 10.34
CA ILE A 8 3.41 28.78 11.20
C ILE A 8 2.63 27.89 12.17
N VAL A 9 2.93 26.59 12.16
CA VAL A 9 2.33 25.57 13.03
C VAL A 9 3.41 25.03 13.96
N ASN A 10 3.18 25.11 15.26
CA ASN A 10 4.04 24.49 16.27
C ASN A 10 3.40 23.17 16.71
N LEU A 11 4.14 22.06 16.62
CA LEU A 11 3.66 20.73 16.95
C LEU A 11 4.36 20.19 18.22
N PRO A 12 3.69 19.30 18.98
CA PRO A 12 4.34 18.58 20.07
C PRO A 12 5.57 17.81 19.60
N GLY A 13 6.59 17.71 20.45
CA GLY A 13 7.80 16.93 20.15
C GLY A 13 7.58 15.42 20.10
N PRO A 14 6.83 14.81 21.05
CA PRO A 14 6.61 13.36 21.05
C PRO A 14 5.81 12.89 19.82
N PRO A 15 6.25 11.85 19.09
CA PRO A 15 5.60 11.41 17.85
C PRO A 15 4.12 11.06 18.01
N LYS A 16 3.74 10.42 19.11
CA LYS A 16 2.34 10.06 19.38
C LYS A 16 1.46 11.29 19.55
N GLU A 17 1.94 12.29 20.29
CA GLU A 17 1.22 13.55 20.51
C GLU A 17 1.14 14.39 19.24
N MET A 18 2.25 14.47 18.50
CA MET A 18 2.30 15.13 17.20
C MET A 18 1.27 14.54 16.23
N THR A 19 1.26 13.22 16.07
CA THR A 19 0.29 12.53 15.19
C THR A 19 -1.14 12.79 15.63
N TYR A 20 -1.42 12.75 16.94
CA TYR A 20 -2.75 13.05 17.46
C TYR A 20 -3.22 14.47 17.07
N VAL A 21 -2.38 15.48 17.29
CA VAL A 21 -2.69 16.88 16.92
C VAL A 21 -2.85 17.03 15.41
N VAL A 22 -2.01 16.35 14.62
CA VAL A 22 -2.10 16.37 13.16
C VAL A 22 -3.44 15.81 12.70
N ASP A 23 -3.83 14.64 13.22
CA ASP A 23 -4.99 13.90 12.76
C ASP A 23 -6.32 14.51 13.20
N HIS A 24 -6.39 15.10 14.38
CA HIS A 24 -7.66 15.56 14.98
C HIS A 24 -7.86 17.08 14.90
N VAL A 25 -6.82 17.85 14.56
CA VAL A 25 -6.90 19.32 14.55
C VAL A 25 -6.30 19.89 13.26
N LEU A 26 -5.05 19.56 12.96
CA LEU A 26 -4.33 20.25 11.89
C LEU A 26 -4.85 19.88 10.49
N LYS A 27 -5.16 18.61 10.24
CA LYS A 27 -5.63 18.15 8.91
C LYS A 27 -6.90 18.86 8.46
N ASP A 28 -7.84 19.03 9.39
CA ASP A 28 -9.11 19.73 9.16
C ASP A 28 -8.88 21.23 8.99
N TYR A 29 -8.05 21.83 9.85
CA TYR A 29 -7.67 23.23 9.68
C TYR A 29 -6.98 23.50 8.34
N LEU A 30 -6.09 22.64 7.88
CA LEU A 30 -5.42 22.82 6.59
C LEU A 30 -6.34 22.48 5.40
N SER A 31 -7.41 21.69 5.61
CA SER A 31 -8.34 21.29 4.54
C SER A 31 -9.01 22.45 3.82
N GLN A 32 -9.29 23.54 4.53
CA GLN A 32 -9.90 24.73 3.95
C GLN A 32 -9.01 25.46 2.93
N PHE A 33 -7.71 25.16 2.89
CA PHE A 33 -6.74 25.77 1.98
C PHE A 33 -6.31 24.81 0.85
N LYS A 34 -6.82 23.57 0.82
CA LYS A 34 -6.44 22.56 -0.17
C LYS A 34 -7.19 22.83 -1.48
N GLN A 35 -6.47 22.80 -2.60
CA GLN A 35 -7.08 22.81 -3.94
C GLN A 35 -7.38 21.39 -4.42
N ASP A 36 -6.44 20.46 -4.24
CA ASP A 36 -6.58 19.06 -4.62
C ASP A 36 -6.10 18.13 -3.51
N ILE A 37 -6.56 16.88 -3.55
CA ILE A 37 -6.11 15.78 -2.70
C ILE A 37 -5.28 14.82 -3.57
N ILE A 38 -4.17 14.33 -3.02
CA ILE A 38 -3.39 13.26 -3.64
C ILE A 38 -3.98 11.92 -3.17
N TYR A 39 -4.52 11.15 -4.11
CA TYR A 39 -4.99 9.79 -3.88
C TYR A 39 -3.93 8.80 -4.34
N THR A 40 -3.66 7.79 -3.51
CA THR A 40 -2.67 6.75 -3.79
C THR A 40 -3.29 5.37 -3.75
N TYR A 41 -2.88 4.51 -4.68
CA TYR A 41 -3.34 3.13 -4.84
C TYR A 41 -2.11 2.23 -4.96
N ASP A 42 -2.13 1.07 -4.32
CA ASP A 42 -0.98 0.17 -4.29
C ASP A 42 -1.35 -1.20 -4.86
N PHE A 43 -0.47 -1.73 -5.71
CA PHE A 43 -0.35 -3.16 -5.96
C PHE A 43 0.85 -3.69 -5.18
N LEU A 44 0.70 -4.90 -4.66
CA LEU A 44 1.80 -5.64 -4.05
C LEU A 44 2.08 -6.84 -4.92
N THR A 45 3.32 -7.01 -5.36
CA THR A 45 3.74 -8.16 -6.17
C THR A 45 4.80 -8.99 -5.47
N MET A 46 4.80 -10.29 -5.74
CA MET A 46 5.80 -11.24 -5.26
C MET A 46 6.22 -12.17 -6.39
N GLY A 47 7.47 -12.65 -6.37
CA GLY A 47 8.02 -13.53 -7.41
C GLY A 47 8.50 -12.81 -8.68
N ILE A 48 8.47 -11.48 -8.68
CA ILE A 48 9.03 -10.61 -9.73
C ILE A 48 9.87 -9.52 -9.07
N GLY A 49 11.11 -9.37 -9.51
CA GLY A 49 12.04 -8.35 -8.99
C GLY A 49 11.75 -6.96 -9.56
N GLU A 50 12.21 -5.92 -8.86
CA GLU A 50 11.94 -4.52 -9.21
C GLU A 50 12.32 -4.16 -10.65
N SER A 51 13.55 -4.49 -11.07
CA SER A 51 14.00 -4.19 -12.44
C SER A 51 13.13 -4.85 -13.51
N ARG A 52 12.57 -6.04 -13.22
CA ARG A 52 11.66 -6.72 -14.14
C ARG A 52 10.28 -6.08 -14.13
N VAL A 53 9.79 -5.64 -12.98
CA VAL A 53 8.55 -4.85 -12.87
C VAL A 53 8.68 -3.55 -13.67
N GLU A 54 9.81 -2.84 -13.52
CA GLU A 54 10.12 -1.62 -14.26
C GLU A 54 10.12 -1.88 -15.77
N GLU A 55 10.78 -2.95 -16.23
CA GLU A 55 10.84 -3.32 -17.64
C GLU A 55 9.45 -3.61 -18.23
N VAL A 56 8.62 -4.40 -17.54
CA VAL A 56 7.28 -4.75 -18.07
C VAL A 56 6.27 -3.61 -17.97
N LEU A 57 6.51 -2.63 -17.10
CA LEU A 57 5.71 -1.43 -16.96
C LEU A 57 6.31 -0.20 -17.67
N ALA A 58 7.43 -0.35 -18.39
CA ALA A 58 8.20 0.76 -18.96
C ALA A 58 7.31 1.70 -19.80
N ASP A 59 6.47 1.14 -20.68
CA ASP A 59 5.56 1.95 -21.51
C ASP A 59 4.60 2.81 -20.67
N LEU A 60 4.09 2.28 -19.55
CA LEU A 60 3.20 3.02 -18.63
C LEU A 60 3.98 4.05 -17.78
N ILE A 61 5.24 3.77 -17.47
CA ILE A 61 6.11 4.67 -16.69
C ILE A 61 6.59 5.84 -17.55
N ASP A 62 6.97 5.59 -18.80
CA ASP A 62 7.50 6.59 -19.72
C ASP A 62 6.44 7.58 -20.21
N HIS A 63 5.16 7.16 -20.23
CA HIS A 63 4.03 7.96 -20.72
C HIS A 63 3.08 8.41 -19.60
N GLN A 64 3.62 8.73 -18.42
CA GLN A 64 2.84 9.27 -17.29
C GLN A 64 2.37 10.70 -17.55
N GLU A 65 1.07 10.96 -17.37
CA GLU A 65 0.49 12.30 -17.45
C GLU A 65 -0.16 12.71 -16.12
N GLU A 66 -1.41 12.31 -15.90
CA GLU A 66 -2.18 12.68 -14.70
C GLU A 66 -1.97 11.73 -13.51
N VAL A 67 -1.39 10.57 -13.77
CA VAL A 67 -1.14 9.51 -12.78
C VAL A 67 0.34 9.21 -12.76
N SER A 68 0.95 9.30 -11.58
CA SER A 68 2.32 8.87 -11.36
C SER A 68 2.37 7.40 -10.92
N ILE A 69 3.38 6.67 -11.39
CA ILE A 69 3.68 5.30 -10.99
C ILE A 69 5.05 5.31 -10.32
N ALA A 70 5.12 4.78 -9.10
CA ALA A 70 6.35 4.63 -8.34
C ALA A 70 6.53 3.17 -7.90
N LEU A 71 7.76 2.66 -8.02
CA LEU A 71 8.14 1.33 -7.57
C LEU A 71 8.88 1.42 -6.23
N TYR A 72 8.56 0.51 -5.32
CA TYR A 72 9.28 0.35 -4.06
C TYR A 72 9.59 -1.12 -3.84
N ALA A 73 10.86 -1.50 -4.02
CA ALA A 73 11.33 -2.83 -3.64
C ALA A 73 11.40 -3.01 -2.12
N SER A 74 11.08 -4.21 -1.68
CA SER A 74 11.39 -4.77 -0.36
C SER A 74 12.02 -6.14 -0.56
N GLU A 75 12.48 -6.80 0.51
CA GLU A 75 13.21 -8.07 0.41
C GLU A 75 12.42 -9.14 -0.37
N GLU A 76 11.12 -9.28 -0.11
CA GLU A 76 10.29 -10.34 -0.72
C GLU A 76 9.22 -9.84 -1.67
N THR A 77 8.98 -8.52 -1.73
CA THR A 77 7.88 -7.94 -2.51
C THR A 77 8.28 -6.66 -3.20
N VAL A 78 7.57 -6.32 -4.28
CA VAL A 78 7.66 -5.02 -4.95
C VAL A 78 6.30 -4.36 -4.84
N ARG A 79 6.27 -3.11 -4.38
CA ARG A 79 5.05 -2.30 -4.35
C ARG A 79 5.02 -1.37 -5.56
N VAL A 80 3.97 -1.47 -6.36
CA VAL A 80 3.67 -0.53 -7.45
C VAL A 80 2.62 0.46 -6.94
N ARG A 81 3.02 1.71 -6.72
CA ARG A 81 2.15 2.77 -6.22
C ARG A 81 1.72 3.67 -7.38
N LEU A 82 0.42 3.81 -7.54
CA LEU A 82 -0.21 4.82 -8.38
C LEU A 82 -0.58 6.03 -7.52
N GLY A 83 -0.31 7.23 -8.02
CA GLY A 83 -0.69 8.50 -7.39
C GLY A 83 -1.38 9.42 -8.37
N CYS A 84 -2.46 10.08 -7.98
CA CYS A 84 -3.08 11.12 -8.79
C CYS A 84 -3.62 12.26 -7.92
N LYS A 85 -3.73 13.46 -8.51
CA LYS A 85 -4.41 14.60 -7.88
C LYS A 85 -5.86 14.65 -8.36
N ALA A 86 -6.78 14.78 -7.41
CA ALA A 86 -8.20 14.96 -7.69
C ALA A 86 -8.91 15.74 -6.58
N SER A 87 -10.05 16.34 -6.94
CA SER A 87 -10.96 17.02 -6.01
C SER A 87 -11.63 16.07 -5.02
N ASP A 88 -11.87 14.83 -5.45
CA ASP A 88 -12.62 13.83 -4.74
C ASP A 88 -12.22 12.42 -5.17
N LYS A 89 -12.66 11.42 -4.40
CA LYS A 89 -12.27 10.03 -4.61
C LYS A 89 -12.86 9.43 -5.89
N GLU A 90 -14.07 9.81 -6.29
CA GLU A 90 -14.71 9.25 -7.49
C GLU A 90 -13.95 9.70 -8.75
N THR A 91 -13.53 10.96 -8.78
CA THR A 91 -12.69 11.49 -9.85
C THR A 91 -11.32 10.79 -9.89
N ALA A 92 -10.70 10.57 -8.73
CA ALA A 92 -9.44 9.81 -8.65
C ALA A 92 -9.60 8.36 -9.15
N ASP A 93 -10.66 7.67 -8.73
CA ASP A 93 -10.93 6.29 -9.13
C ASP A 93 -11.13 6.19 -10.65
N LYS A 94 -11.81 7.17 -11.28
CA LYS A 94 -11.96 7.23 -12.74
C LYS A 94 -10.63 7.44 -13.47
N LYS A 95 -9.76 8.33 -12.97
CA LYS A 95 -8.42 8.57 -13.56
C LYS A 95 -7.52 7.34 -13.48
N ILE A 96 -7.59 6.62 -12.37
CA ILE A 96 -6.74 5.47 -12.08
C ILE A 96 -7.21 4.20 -12.78
N ALA A 97 -8.52 4.02 -12.98
CA ALA A 97 -9.14 2.83 -13.56
C ALA A 97 -8.42 2.28 -14.81
N PRO A 98 -8.14 3.07 -15.88
CA PRO A 98 -7.49 2.53 -17.08
C PRO A 98 -6.08 1.98 -16.80
N ILE A 99 -5.26 2.73 -16.05
CA ILE A 99 -3.89 2.32 -15.71
C ILE A 99 -3.90 1.10 -14.79
N LYS A 100 -4.83 1.08 -13.83
CA LYS A 100 -5.05 -0.07 -12.95
C LYS A 100 -5.37 -1.33 -13.74
N THR A 101 -6.27 -1.26 -14.73
CA THR A 101 -6.61 -2.42 -15.56
C THR A 101 -5.41 -2.94 -16.36
N GLU A 102 -4.58 -2.06 -16.92
CA GLU A 102 -3.37 -2.48 -17.65
C GLU A 102 -2.33 -3.13 -16.72
N ILE A 103 -2.10 -2.55 -15.53
CA ILE A 103 -1.19 -3.15 -14.54
C ILE A 103 -1.69 -4.51 -14.06
N GLU A 104 -2.99 -4.64 -13.77
CA GLU A 104 -3.60 -5.91 -13.37
C GLU A 104 -3.45 -6.99 -14.44
N LYS A 105 -3.49 -6.60 -15.72
CA LYS A 105 -3.29 -7.50 -16.85
C LYS A 105 -1.83 -7.93 -16.99
N ILE A 106 -0.88 -7.00 -16.89
CA ILE A 106 0.56 -7.26 -17.04
C ILE A 106 1.10 -8.08 -15.86
N LEU A 107 0.71 -7.74 -14.63
CA LEU A 107 1.24 -8.33 -13.40
C LEU A 107 0.31 -9.38 -12.77
N LYS A 108 -0.69 -9.86 -13.51
CA LYS A 108 -1.76 -10.75 -13.04
C LYS A 108 -1.26 -11.90 -12.16
N ASP A 109 -0.19 -12.57 -12.60
CA ASP A 109 0.33 -13.77 -11.95
C ASP A 109 1.23 -13.48 -10.74
N TYR A 110 1.58 -12.20 -10.51
CA TYR A 110 2.45 -11.76 -9.44
C TYR A 110 1.72 -10.99 -8.33
N ILE A 111 0.51 -10.51 -8.58
CA ILE A 111 -0.25 -9.65 -7.64
C ILE A 111 -0.74 -10.46 -6.43
N ILE A 112 -0.38 -9.96 -5.24
CA ILE A 112 -0.98 -10.33 -3.96
C ILE A 112 -2.24 -9.47 -3.76
N LYS A 113 -3.37 -10.11 -3.44
CA LYS A 113 -4.66 -9.42 -3.27
C LYS A 113 -4.80 -8.77 -1.89
N GLU A 114 -4.10 -9.30 -0.91
CA GLU A 114 -4.06 -8.84 0.46
C GLU A 114 -3.14 -7.63 0.64
N LYS A 115 -3.31 -6.92 1.75
CA LYS A 115 -2.56 -5.69 2.04
C LYS A 115 -1.06 -5.93 2.19
N ASN A 116 -0.69 -7.10 2.68
CA ASN A 116 0.69 -7.47 2.98
C ASN A 116 0.86 -8.99 2.91
N LEU A 117 2.12 -9.43 2.81
CA LEU A 117 2.48 -10.84 2.73
C LEU A 117 2.00 -11.65 3.94
N LYS A 118 2.01 -11.06 5.15
CA LYS A 118 1.55 -11.75 6.37
C LYS A 118 0.06 -12.11 6.30
N GLU A 119 -0.77 -11.20 5.82
CA GLU A 119 -2.20 -11.45 5.60
C GLU A 119 -2.43 -12.49 4.50
N ALA A 120 -1.69 -12.40 3.39
CA ALA A 120 -1.76 -13.39 2.31
C ALA A 120 -1.41 -14.80 2.79
N LEU A 121 -0.32 -14.92 3.57
CA LEU A 121 0.10 -16.19 4.15
C LEU A 121 -0.91 -16.71 5.18
N ALA A 122 -1.46 -15.84 6.04
CA ALA A 122 -2.46 -16.25 7.03
C ALA A 122 -3.71 -16.85 6.38
N ASN A 123 -4.10 -16.42 5.19
CA ASN A 123 -5.24 -16.97 4.45
C ASN A 123 -4.98 -18.35 3.85
N ILE A 124 -3.71 -18.70 3.58
CA ILE A 124 -3.30 -19.97 2.95
C ILE A 124 -2.83 -20.98 3.99
N MET A 125 -2.27 -20.50 5.11
CA MET A 125 -1.76 -21.34 6.18
C MET A 125 -2.87 -22.23 6.75
N PRO A 126 -2.68 -23.56 6.78
CA PRO A 126 -3.63 -24.44 7.43
C PRO A 126 -3.66 -24.14 8.94
N SER A 127 -4.81 -24.40 9.56
CA SER A 127 -4.95 -24.38 11.00
C SER A 127 -3.93 -25.35 11.62
N TYR A 128 -3.16 -24.88 12.59
CA TYR A 128 -2.27 -25.72 13.39
C TYR A 128 -2.70 -25.70 14.85
N TRP A 129 -2.44 -26.80 15.56
CA TRP A 129 -2.75 -26.94 16.97
C TRP A 129 -1.47 -27.22 17.74
N THR A 130 -1.14 -26.36 18.71
CA THR A 130 -0.09 -26.64 19.69
C THR A 130 -0.70 -27.37 20.89
N ILE A 131 -0.22 -28.57 21.17
CA ILE A 131 -0.55 -29.31 22.39
C ILE A 131 0.63 -29.15 23.36
N TYR A 132 0.34 -28.62 24.54
CA TYR A 132 1.30 -28.52 25.64
C TYR A 132 0.87 -29.46 26.76
N GLU A 133 1.66 -30.49 27.03
CA GLU A 133 1.44 -31.43 28.12
C GLU A 133 2.70 -31.48 28.99
N CYS A 134 2.59 -31.05 30.26
CA CYS A 134 3.58 -31.24 31.33
C CYS A 134 5.04 -31.36 30.85
N ASP A 135 5.61 -30.25 30.39
CA ASP A 135 6.99 -30.08 29.91
C ASP A 135 7.33 -30.63 28.52
N ASN A 136 6.36 -31.19 27.79
CA ASN A 136 6.49 -31.56 26.39
C ASN A 136 5.67 -30.65 25.47
N PHE A 137 6.35 -30.04 24.49
CA PHE A 137 5.76 -29.24 23.43
C PHE A 137 5.65 -30.10 22.16
N THR A 138 4.42 -30.37 21.72
CA THR A 138 4.19 -31.06 20.43
C THR A 138 3.42 -30.14 19.50
N LEU A 139 4.07 -29.73 18.41
CA LEU A 139 3.39 -29.07 17.30
C LEU A 139 2.69 -30.15 16.47
N ARG A 140 1.37 -30.08 16.32
CA ARG A 140 0.62 -30.90 15.38
C ARG A 140 0.05 -30.00 14.29
N ASP A 141 0.38 -30.36 13.06
CA ASP A 141 -0.13 -29.76 11.85
C ASP A 141 -1.01 -30.76 11.10
N ASP A 142 -2.14 -30.28 10.58
CA ASP A 142 -3.01 -31.07 9.70
C ASP A 142 -2.53 -30.94 8.23
N PHE A 143 -1.22 -30.87 8.00
CA PHE A 143 -0.60 -30.62 6.70
C PHE A 143 -0.72 -31.86 5.80
N ASN A 144 -1.91 -32.07 5.25
CA ASN A 144 -2.13 -33.04 4.18
C ASN A 144 -1.79 -32.36 2.85
N LEU A 145 -0.53 -32.48 2.42
CA LEU A 145 -0.16 -32.21 1.03
C LEU A 145 -0.86 -33.27 0.18
N GLY A 146 -2.08 -32.95 -0.28
CA GLY A 146 -2.83 -33.78 -1.19
C GLY A 146 -1.90 -34.24 -2.33
N HIS A 147 -1.75 -35.56 -2.47
CA HIS A 147 -1.09 -36.16 -3.62
C HIS A 147 -1.76 -35.66 -4.91
N ASN A 148 -0.91 -35.17 -5.83
CA ASN A 148 -1.09 -34.89 -7.27
C ASN A 148 -2.49 -35.04 -7.88
#